data_AF-Q7DLA2-F1
#
_entry.id   AF-Q7DLA2-F1
#
_cell.length_a   1.000
_cell.length_b   1.000
_cell.length_c   1.000
_cell.angle_alpha   90.00
_cell.angle_beta   90.00
_cell.angle_gamma   90.00
#
_symmetry.space_group_name_H-M   'P 1'
#
loop_
_entity.id
_entity.type
_entity.pdbx_description
1 polymer ?
#
loop_
_entity_poly.entity_id
_entity_poly.type
_entity_poly.pdbx_seq_one_letter_code
_entity_poly.pdbx_strand_id
1 'polypeptide(L)'
;DLILQNRAKKPKLPDEDSPGAFLLHKNKAGKNWLFPKLASLEAEFSTLLKKGFQPYSYIPMTDFLRDFLTYANKKNYVMKILPDYHIILDDLQLNPDGSYVNQPEVIAHYRCQVDALEKFAIPYLKELSERAGYGLFGTRIIEFEQTHIQMVEPGRKQNSEKVKALISLINDYPFDRETDELGKKVSETCRLSIQIISRLMEEKEKLSQRKEESVFKSLKLKILHKISENTLEEQTLYRFSPEQKLKSSGLSDETRYPSLIEELKKEISDQYGMKVIEKPDQTSEIYAVDPGYMAAVLHKLSSLATKNVAYQKELEIAKEINASLSNPKHPGLNAKLKAEHIVKLQQGIQTMEQLEVEKQRSREFAKKFNLPMGMLGFVASMILFLIASVHFKTTGILFVGIPVSLFLGLMIAFHFRDKEKSDILSGGSSSSSFGSGFKGEYGAMSSSNSYETGEDSEDERYQSSKGETPKEKKVSLIAKGAERFVFPSRFTKITDKIHDSRSLRKKIFENLDNIRNNVAHLKGEKDDDKVASTIEYALLQNSATIIIPDDLVPQGMPGSIILSHNDLKAPLIRDQIAEFLRNEAQKKQYDKKLVKYYTFLINTIEVEYYKYLPSRKKK
;
A
#
# COMPACT_ATOMS: atom_id res chain seq x y z
N ASP A 1 20.42 3.70 4.24
CA ASP A 1 19.01 3.32 4.04
C ASP A 1 18.60 3.07 2.60
N LEU A 2 18.47 4.08 1.75
CA LEU A 2 17.91 3.91 0.40
C LEU A 2 18.61 2.81 -0.41
N ILE A 3 19.95 2.78 -0.41
CA ILE A 3 20.74 1.77 -1.13
C ILE A 3 20.46 0.35 -0.61
N LEU A 4 20.47 0.17 0.73
CA LEU A 4 20.22 -1.13 1.36
C LEU A 4 18.81 -1.64 1.08
N GLN A 5 17.80 -0.77 1.17
CA GLN A 5 16.41 -1.11 0.89
C GLN A 5 16.18 -1.45 -0.59
N ASN A 6 16.82 -0.72 -1.50
CA ASN A 6 16.72 -1.01 -2.94
C ASN A 6 17.38 -2.35 -3.28
N ARG A 7 18.53 -2.65 -2.67
CA ARG A 7 19.22 -3.92 -2.90
C ARG A 7 18.51 -5.11 -2.26
N ALA A 8 17.89 -4.95 -1.09
CA ALA A 8 17.06 -5.99 -0.47
C ALA A 8 15.92 -6.46 -1.39
N LYS A 9 15.39 -5.58 -2.23
CA LYS A 9 14.35 -5.88 -3.23
C LYS A 9 14.87 -6.43 -4.56
N LYS A 10 16.16 -6.26 -4.83
CA LYS A 10 16.82 -6.64 -6.08
C LYS A 10 18.04 -7.51 -5.77
N PRO A 11 17.84 -8.79 -5.41
CA PRO A 11 18.94 -9.70 -5.12
C PRO A 11 19.80 -9.95 -6.36
N LYS A 12 21.03 -10.43 -6.15
CA LYS A 12 21.95 -10.79 -7.23
C LYS A 12 21.38 -11.97 -8.00
N LEU A 13 21.32 -11.82 -9.32
CA LEU A 13 21.01 -12.89 -10.25
C LEU A 13 22.33 -13.37 -10.85
N PRO A 14 22.91 -14.46 -10.35
CA PRO A 14 24.12 -15.01 -10.93
C PRO A 14 23.83 -15.64 -12.29
N ASP A 15 24.86 -15.75 -13.11
CA ASP A 15 24.81 -16.49 -14.37
C ASP A 15 24.38 -17.94 -14.11
N GLU A 16 23.52 -18.48 -14.97
CA GLU A 16 22.92 -19.80 -14.73
C GLU A 16 23.93 -20.93 -14.97
N ASP A 17 24.81 -20.79 -15.97
CA ASP A 17 25.78 -21.80 -16.38
C ASP A 17 27.09 -21.68 -15.61
N SER A 18 27.45 -20.46 -15.20
CA SER A 18 28.74 -20.14 -14.59
C SER A 18 28.62 -19.12 -13.45
N PRO A 19 27.83 -19.41 -12.40
CA PRO A 19 27.51 -18.43 -11.35
C PRO A 19 28.76 -17.90 -10.62
N GLY A 20 29.84 -18.69 -10.54
CA GLY A 20 31.09 -18.35 -9.86
C GLY A 20 32.11 -17.63 -10.73
N ALA A 21 31.86 -17.41 -12.03
CA ALA A 21 32.86 -16.90 -12.97
C ALA A 21 33.47 -15.55 -12.54
N PHE A 22 32.66 -14.65 -11.98
CA PHE A 22 33.13 -13.33 -11.53
C PHE A 22 34.03 -13.38 -10.27
N LEU A 23 34.12 -14.52 -9.59
CA LEU A 23 35.05 -14.74 -8.47
C LEU A 23 36.41 -15.23 -8.93
N LEU A 24 36.53 -15.59 -10.22
CA LEU A 24 37.74 -16.11 -10.83
C LEU A 24 38.40 -15.03 -11.68
N HIS A 25 39.62 -14.65 -11.31
CA HIS A 25 40.41 -13.69 -12.08
C HIS A 25 41.84 -14.17 -12.26
N LYS A 26 42.50 -13.69 -13.32
CA LYS A 26 43.92 -13.93 -13.50
C LYS A 26 44.72 -13.22 -12.40
N ASN A 27 45.57 -13.97 -11.71
CA ASN A 27 46.52 -13.41 -10.77
C ASN A 27 47.70 -12.74 -11.52
N LYS A 28 48.67 -12.17 -10.77
CA LYS A 28 49.86 -11.54 -11.35
C LYS A 28 50.71 -12.47 -12.23
N ALA A 29 50.59 -13.78 -12.04
CA ALA A 29 51.27 -14.81 -12.83
C ALA A 29 50.44 -15.29 -14.04
N GLY A 30 49.29 -14.67 -14.32
CA GLY A 30 48.41 -15.05 -15.42
C GLY A 30 47.59 -16.34 -15.19
N LYS A 31 47.76 -17.01 -14.05
CA LYS A 31 46.97 -18.20 -13.67
C LYS A 31 45.59 -17.78 -13.17
N ASN A 32 44.57 -18.57 -13.46
CA ASN A 32 43.23 -18.34 -12.94
C ASN A 32 43.22 -18.57 -11.41
N TRP A 33 42.65 -17.62 -10.66
CA TRP A 33 42.70 -17.61 -9.21
C TRP A 33 41.35 -17.22 -8.61
N LEU A 34 41.00 -17.88 -7.51
CA LEU A 34 39.77 -17.63 -6.78
C LEU A 34 39.95 -16.49 -5.78
N PHE A 35 39.03 -15.52 -5.83
CA PHE A 35 38.95 -14.42 -4.87
C PHE A 35 37.61 -14.49 -4.13
N PRO A 36 37.48 -15.32 -3.08
CA PRO A 36 36.19 -15.63 -2.46
C PRO A 36 35.45 -14.37 -1.96
N LYS A 37 36.19 -13.38 -1.45
CA LYS A 37 35.63 -12.15 -0.87
C LYS A 37 35.06 -11.17 -1.91
N LEU A 38 35.25 -11.39 -3.22
CA LEU A 38 34.68 -10.49 -4.24
C LEU A 38 33.15 -10.54 -4.31
N ALA A 39 32.52 -11.62 -3.84
CA ALA A 39 31.06 -11.68 -3.73
C ALA A 39 30.50 -10.79 -2.62
N SER A 40 31.30 -10.44 -1.61
CA SER A 40 30.86 -9.72 -0.41
C SER A 40 30.24 -8.34 -0.72
N LEU A 41 29.37 -7.88 0.18
CA LEU A 41 28.83 -6.53 0.13
C LEU A 41 29.94 -5.46 0.18
N GLU A 42 31.01 -5.74 0.91
CA GLU A 42 32.18 -4.90 1.03
C GLU A 42 32.86 -4.68 -0.32
N ALA A 43 33.08 -5.75 -1.07
CA ALA A 43 33.66 -5.69 -2.40
C ALA A 43 32.74 -4.97 -3.40
N GLU A 44 31.43 -5.24 -3.34
CA GLU A 44 30.42 -4.56 -4.15
C GLU A 44 30.45 -3.04 -3.90
N PHE A 45 30.42 -2.64 -2.64
CA PHE A 45 30.37 -1.23 -2.26
C PHE A 45 31.69 -0.51 -2.52
N SER A 46 32.83 -1.16 -2.29
CA SER A 46 34.15 -0.66 -2.68
C SER A 46 34.24 -0.41 -4.19
N THR A 47 33.68 -1.30 -5.00
CA THR A 47 33.62 -1.14 -6.46
C THR A 47 32.69 -0.01 -6.87
N LEU A 48 31.54 0.13 -6.21
CA LEU A 48 30.60 1.23 -6.44
C LEU A 48 31.23 2.59 -6.12
N LEU A 49 31.95 2.70 -4.99
CA LEU A 49 32.69 3.90 -4.63
C LEU A 49 33.78 4.21 -5.66
N LYS A 50 34.57 3.22 -6.07
CA LYS A 50 35.58 3.40 -7.13
C LYS A 50 34.97 3.95 -8.42
N LYS A 51 33.82 3.42 -8.85
CA LYS A 51 33.10 3.91 -10.04
C LYS A 51 32.56 5.31 -9.85
N GLY A 52 32.00 5.63 -8.68
CA GLY A 52 31.47 6.96 -8.37
C GLY A 52 32.53 8.06 -8.35
N PHE A 53 33.80 7.72 -8.12
CA PHE A 53 34.91 8.66 -8.20
C PHE A 53 35.38 8.92 -9.64
N GLN A 54 34.95 8.14 -10.63
CA GLN A 54 35.38 8.37 -12.02
C GLN A 54 34.94 9.76 -12.51
N PRO A 55 35.82 10.48 -13.23
CA PRO A 55 37.13 10.06 -13.76
C PRO A 55 38.31 10.21 -12.79
N TYR A 56 38.09 10.69 -11.57
CA TYR A 56 39.13 10.90 -10.57
C TYR A 56 39.64 9.60 -9.95
N SER A 57 40.87 9.65 -9.42
CA SER A 57 41.45 8.53 -8.68
C SER A 57 40.68 8.30 -7.38
N TYR A 58 40.21 7.08 -7.19
CA TYR A 58 39.56 6.67 -5.95
C TYR A 58 40.55 6.72 -4.79
N ILE A 59 40.21 7.47 -3.74
CA ILE A 59 40.91 7.45 -2.45
C ILE A 59 40.20 6.42 -1.56
N PRO A 60 40.88 5.35 -1.10
CA PRO A 60 40.26 4.35 -0.24
C PRO A 60 39.69 4.95 1.05
N MET A 61 38.37 4.91 1.21
CA MET A 61 37.66 5.37 2.41
C MET A 61 37.29 4.17 3.29
N THR A 62 38.28 3.55 3.93
CA THR A 62 38.08 2.36 4.78
C THR A 62 37.15 2.62 5.96
N ASP A 63 37.22 3.84 6.53
CA ASP A 63 36.39 4.24 7.67
C ASP A 63 34.91 4.33 7.27
N PHE A 64 34.64 4.90 6.08
CA PHE A 64 33.29 4.96 5.54
C PHE A 64 32.70 3.57 5.31
N LEU A 65 33.48 2.63 4.78
CA LEU A 65 33.02 1.25 4.58
C LEU A 65 32.71 0.57 5.93
N ARG A 66 33.55 0.78 6.95
CA ARG A 66 33.34 0.26 8.29
C ARG A 66 32.09 0.84 8.95
N ASP A 67 31.89 2.14 8.81
CA ASP A 67 30.70 2.83 9.33
C ASP A 67 29.43 2.36 8.62
N PHE A 68 29.50 2.18 7.30
CA PHE A 68 28.41 1.63 6.50
C PHE A 68 28.01 0.23 6.97
N LEU A 69 28.97 -0.67 7.18
CA LEU A 69 28.70 -2.03 7.67
C LEU A 69 28.18 -2.03 9.10
N THR A 70 28.74 -1.17 9.97
CA THR A 70 28.28 -1.03 11.36
C THR A 70 26.84 -0.55 11.40
N TYR A 71 26.50 0.42 10.56
CA TYR A 71 25.14 0.91 10.38
C TYR A 71 24.21 -0.19 9.86
N ALA A 72 24.62 -0.89 8.80
CA ALA A 72 23.81 -1.94 8.18
C ALA A 72 23.53 -3.10 9.14
N ASN A 73 24.53 -3.52 9.92
CA ASN A 73 24.39 -4.53 10.97
C ASN A 73 23.44 -4.07 12.09
N LYS A 74 23.60 -2.85 12.61
CA LYS A 74 22.70 -2.30 13.66
C LYS A 74 21.23 -2.22 13.21
N LYS A 75 21.00 -2.07 11.91
CA LYS A 75 19.66 -2.01 11.31
C LYS A 75 19.13 -3.35 10.83
N ASN A 76 19.88 -4.45 11.00
CA ASN A 76 19.53 -5.78 10.50
C ASN A 76 19.27 -5.82 8.98
N TYR A 77 19.98 -5.00 8.20
CA TYR A 77 19.89 -5.02 6.74
C TYR A 77 20.85 -6.02 6.08
N VAL A 78 21.80 -6.54 6.85
CA VAL A 78 22.84 -7.44 6.35
C VAL A 78 23.00 -8.62 7.28
N MET A 79 23.40 -9.74 6.71
CA MET A 79 23.78 -10.95 7.40
C MET A 79 25.29 -11.10 7.34
N LYS A 80 25.91 -11.32 8.50
CA LYS A 80 27.34 -11.54 8.63
C LYS A 80 27.66 -13.02 8.37
N ILE A 81 28.41 -13.29 7.31
CA ILE A 81 28.94 -14.63 7.01
C ILE A 81 30.32 -14.77 7.65
N LEU A 82 31.20 -13.79 7.44
CA LEU A 82 32.51 -13.64 8.10
C LEU A 82 32.70 -12.20 8.59
N PRO A 83 33.71 -11.89 9.43
CA PRO A 83 34.03 -10.52 9.84
C PRO A 83 34.12 -9.50 8.71
N ASP A 84 34.58 -9.92 7.54
CA ASP A 84 34.76 -9.11 6.33
C ASP A 84 34.01 -9.68 5.12
N TYR A 85 32.92 -10.41 5.38
CA TYR A 85 32.01 -10.88 4.34
C TYR A 85 30.58 -10.75 4.85
N HIS A 86 29.88 -9.73 4.38
CA HIS A 86 28.46 -9.55 4.63
C HIS A 86 27.67 -9.78 3.34
N ILE A 87 26.43 -10.24 3.50
CA ILE A 87 25.43 -10.32 2.43
C ILE A 87 24.22 -9.52 2.82
N ILE A 88 23.45 -9.06 1.84
CA ILE A 88 22.23 -8.29 2.11
C ILE A 88 21.14 -9.25 2.58
N LEU A 89 20.42 -8.85 3.63
CA LEU A 89 19.19 -9.52 4.04
C LEU A 89 18.09 -9.10 3.07
N ASP A 90 17.72 -10.03 2.20
CA ASP A 90 16.74 -9.87 1.14
C ASP A 90 15.29 -9.94 1.64
N ASP A 91 14.41 -9.21 0.95
CA ASP A 91 12.96 -9.31 1.13
C ASP A 91 12.47 -10.52 0.32
N LEU A 92 12.19 -11.63 1.01
CA LEU A 92 11.71 -12.86 0.36
C LEU A 92 10.33 -12.63 -0.26
N GLN A 93 10.30 -12.53 -1.58
CA GLN A 93 9.06 -12.47 -2.37
C GLN A 93 8.73 -13.86 -2.91
N LEU A 94 7.46 -14.25 -2.75
CA LEU A 94 6.97 -15.55 -3.19
C LEU A 94 5.86 -15.42 -4.23
N ASN A 95 5.86 -16.36 -5.15
CA ASN A 95 4.77 -16.63 -6.06
C ASN A 95 3.59 -17.31 -5.32
N PRO A 96 2.39 -17.34 -5.90
CA PRO A 96 1.21 -17.98 -5.29
C PRO A 96 1.39 -19.47 -5.00
N ASP A 97 2.26 -20.17 -5.73
CA ASP A 97 2.63 -21.57 -5.53
C ASP A 97 3.65 -21.77 -4.38
N GLY A 98 4.07 -20.68 -3.73
CA GLY A 98 5.09 -20.70 -2.67
C GLY A 98 6.53 -20.79 -3.18
N SER A 99 6.77 -20.72 -4.50
CA SER A 99 8.13 -20.60 -5.05
C SER A 99 8.68 -19.18 -4.87
N TYR A 100 10.01 -19.01 -4.88
CA TYR A 100 10.60 -17.68 -4.79
C TYR A 100 10.48 -16.93 -6.12
N VAL A 101 10.02 -15.68 -6.09
CA VAL A 101 9.99 -14.79 -7.27
C VAL A 101 11.41 -14.55 -7.78
N ASN A 102 12.32 -14.24 -6.84
CA ASN A 102 13.74 -14.10 -7.11
C ASN A 102 14.51 -15.04 -6.19
N GLN A 103 15.60 -15.62 -6.69
CA GLN A 103 16.46 -16.46 -5.88
C GLN A 103 17.01 -15.67 -4.67
N PRO A 104 16.88 -16.20 -3.44
CA PRO A 104 17.39 -15.53 -2.26
C PRO A 104 18.90 -15.25 -2.32
N GLU A 105 19.35 -14.13 -1.74
CA GLU A 105 20.75 -13.68 -1.80
C GLU A 105 21.71 -14.75 -1.22
N VAL A 106 21.30 -15.43 -0.15
CA VAL A 106 22.05 -16.55 0.45
C VAL A 106 22.28 -17.67 -0.56
N ILE A 107 21.25 -18.02 -1.35
CA ILE A 107 21.35 -19.10 -2.34
C ILE A 107 22.22 -18.66 -3.53
N ALA A 108 22.08 -17.41 -3.97
CA ALA A 108 22.92 -16.85 -5.03
C ALA A 108 24.41 -16.92 -4.62
N HIS A 109 24.76 -16.39 -3.44
CA HIS A 109 26.13 -16.45 -2.94
C HIS A 109 26.64 -17.89 -2.77
N TYR A 110 25.80 -18.81 -2.26
CA TYR A 110 26.15 -20.22 -2.16
C TYR A 110 26.51 -20.81 -3.53
N ARG A 111 25.68 -20.57 -4.55
CA ARG A 111 25.95 -21.06 -5.93
C ARG A 111 27.26 -20.51 -6.48
N CYS A 112 27.51 -19.21 -6.32
CA CYS A 112 28.72 -18.57 -6.82
C CYS A 112 29.98 -19.14 -6.15
N GLN A 113 29.97 -19.29 -4.82
CA GLN A 113 31.13 -19.78 -4.07
C GLN A 113 31.44 -21.23 -4.41
N VAL A 114 30.42 -22.09 -4.52
CA VAL A 114 30.61 -23.51 -4.85
C VAL A 114 31.16 -23.68 -6.26
N ASP A 115 30.57 -23.01 -7.26
CA ASP A 115 31.03 -23.10 -8.65
C ASP A 115 32.47 -22.58 -8.82
N ALA A 116 32.79 -21.46 -8.16
CA ALA A 116 34.12 -20.89 -8.22
C ALA A 116 35.15 -21.76 -7.49
N LEU A 117 34.79 -22.38 -6.37
CA LEU A 117 35.65 -23.32 -5.66
C LEU A 117 35.92 -24.58 -6.48
N GLU A 118 34.92 -25.14 -7.15
CA GLU A 118 35.09 -26.32 -8.02
C GLU A 118 36.06 -26.03 -9.16
N LYS A 119 35.81 -24.95 -9.91
CA LYS A 119 36.64 -24.52 -11.05
C LYS A 119 38.07 -24.11 -10.66
N PHE A 120 38.28 -23.75 -9.39
CA PHE A 120 39.59 -23.45 -8.84
C PHE A 120 40.28 -24.70 -8.29
N ALA A 121 39.65 -25.41 -7.35
CA ALA A 121 40.28 -26.48 -6.59
C ALA A 121 40.62 -27.69 -7.47
N ILE A 122 39.73 -28.13 -8.37
CA ILE A 122 39.94 -29.36 -9.13
C ILE A 122 41.20 -29.28 -10.02
N PRO A 123 41.43 -28.24 -10.84
CA PRO A 123 42.67 -28.12 -11.62
C PRO A 123 43.94 -28.07 -10.77
N TYR A 124 43.93 -27.30 -9.66
CA TYR A 124 45.11 -27.19 -8.80
C TYR A 124 45.39 -28.48 -8.02
N LEU A 125 44.36 -29.17 -7.54
CA LEU A 125 44.51 -30.46 -6.87
C LEU A 125 45.07 -31.52 -7.82
N LYS A 126 44.70 -31.51 -9.11
CA LYS A 126 45.33 -32.35 -10.13
C LYS A 126 46.81 -32.01 -10.32
N GLU A 127 47.13 -30.73 -10.57
CA GLU A 127 48.51 -30.24 -10.75
C GLU A 127 49.40 -30.58 -9.53
N LEU A 128 48.87 -30.44 -8.32
CA LEU A 128 49.58 -30.77 -7.07
C LEU A 128 49.71 -32.29 -6.88
N SER A 129 48.65 -33.06 -7.13
CA SER A 129 48.68 -34.54 -6.98
C SER A 129 49.65 -35.20 -7.95
N GLU A 130 49.68 -34.76 -9.20
CA GLU A 130 50.61 -35.27 -10.23
C GLU A 130 52.06 -35.00 -9.85
N ARG A 131 52.36 -33.76 -9.43
CA ARG A 131 53.70 -33.36 -8.98
C ARG A 131 54.16 -34.09 -7.73
N ALA A 132 53.26 -34.32 -6.77
CA ALA A 132 53.57 -35.00 -5.51
C ALA A 132 53.53 -36.54 -5.62
N GLY A 133 53.11 -37.10 -6.76
CA GLY A 133 52.98 -38.54 -6.96
C GLY A 133 51.81 -39.18 -6.22
N TYR A 134 50.78 -38.42 -5.86
CA TYR A 134 49.59 -38.90 -5.13
C TYR A 134 48.58 -39.57 -6.06
N GLY A 135 48.98 -40.66 -6.73
CA GLY A 135 48.15 -41.36 -7.72
C GLY A 135 46.78 -41.79 -7.21
N LEU A 136 46.70 -42.32 -5.98
CA LEU A 136 45.43 -42.70 -5.34
C LEU A 136 44.48 -41.50 -5.14
N PHE A 137 45.03 -40.32 -4.86
CA PHE A 137 44.22 -39.10 -4.74
C PHE A 137 43.76 -38.61 -6.13
N GLY A 138 44.63 -38.71 -7.14
CA GLY A 138 44.28 -38.45 -8.54
C GLY A 138 43.07 -39.27 -8.99
N THR A 139 43.02 -40.57 -8.65
CA THR A 139 41.85 -41.43 -8.93
C THR A 139 40.57 -40.93 -8.26
N ARG A 140 40.64 -40.49 -6.98
CA ARG A 140 39.49 -39.90 -6.28
C ARG A 140 38.98 -38.62 -6.93
N ILE A 141 39.87 -37.78 -7.48
CA ILE A 141 39.45 -36.60 -8.24
C ILE A 141 38.67 -37.02 -9.50
N ILE A 142 39.17 -38.02 -10.23
CA ILE A 142 38.51 -38.53 -11.44
C ILE A 142 37.14 -39.15 -11.11
N GLU A 143 37.06 -39.95 -10.04
CA GLU A 143 35.80 -40.50 -9.53
C GLU A 143 34.80 -39.38 -9.19
N PHE A 144 35.24 -38.33 -8.49
CA PHE A 144 34.41 -37.16 -8.21
C PHE A 144 33.89 -36.49 -9.49
N GLU A 145 34.74 -36.28 -10.50
CA GLU A 145 34.33 -35.68 -11.78
C GLU A 145 33.32 -36.56 -12.53
N GLN A 146 33.52 -37.88 -12.55
CA GLN A 146 32.60 -38.80 -13.20
C GLN A 146 31.23 -38.81 -12.49
N THR A 147 31.21 -38.96 -11.17
CA THR A 147 29.97 -39.07 -10.39
C THR A 147 29.20 -37.76 -10.26
N HIS A 148 29.89 -36.63 -10.11
CA HIS A 148 29.26 -35.36 -9.74
C HIS A 148 29.34 -34.25 -10.79
N ILE A 149 30.07 -34.45 -11.89
CA ILE A 149 30.19 -33.44 -12.97
C ILE A 149 29.68 -34.01 -14.30
N GLN A 150 30.10 -35.21 -14.70
CA GLN A 150 29.79 -35.75 -16.04
C GLN A 150 28.44 -36.49 -16.11
N MET A 151 28.07 -37.24 -15.07
CA MET A 151 26.82 -38.04 -15.05
C MET A 151 25.59 -37.29 -14.55
N VAL A 152 25.72 -36.00 -14.19
CA VAL A 152 24.60 -35.20 -13.67
C VAL A 152 24.00 -34.37 -14.80
N GLU A 153 22.67 -34.38 -14.94
CA GLU A 153 21.97 -33.55 -15.92
C GLU A 153 22.31 -32.05 -15.76
N PRO A 154 22.52 -31.30 -16.85
CA PRO A 154 22.75 -29.86 -16.77
C PRO A 154 21.51 -29.16 -16.19
N GLY A 155 21.57 -28.67 -14.95
CA GLY A 155 20.40 -27.99 -14.36
C GLY A 155 20.50 -27.56 -12.88
N ARG A 156 20.50 -26.23 -12.70
CA ARG A 156 19.96 -25.36 -11.62
C ARG A 156 20.13 -25.61 -10.12
N LYS A 157 20.69 -26.72 -9.63
CA LYS A 157 21.01 -26.87 -8.20
C LYS A 157 22.42 -27.40 -8.03
N GLN A 158 23.29 -26.61 -7.40
CA GLN A 158 24.49 -27.16 -6.76
C GLN A 158 24.00 -28.17 -5.71
N ASN A 159 24.00 -29.46 -6.08
CA ASN A 159 23.49 -30.54 -5.24
C ASN A 159 24.25 -30.49 -3.91
N SER A 160 23.53 -30.42 -2.79
CA SER A 160 24.14 -30.40 -1.46
C SER A 160 25.10 -31.59 -1.24
N GLU A 161 24.83 -32.74 -1.87
CA GLU A 161 25.70 -33.91 -1.86
C GLU A 161 27.01 -33.66 -2.61
N LYS A 162 26.95 -33.11 -3.83
CA LYS A 162 28.13 -32.70 -4.62
C LYS A 162 29.01 -31.73 -3.81
N VAL A 163 28.41 -30.77 -3.14
CA VAL A 163 29.15 -29.76 -2.35
C VAL A 163 29.82 -30.41 -1.14
N LYS A 164 29.13 -31.30 -0.43
CA LYS A 164 29.73 -32.06 0.67
C LYS A 164 30.90 -32.94 0.18
N ALA A 165 30.73 -33.60 -0.96
CA ALA A 165 31.79 -34.40 -1.59
C ALA A 165 32.99 -33.54 -2.01
N LEU A 166 32.77 -32.36 -2.58
CA LEU A 166 33.83 -31.41 -2.93
C LEU A 166 34.61 -30.92 -1.69
N ILE A 167 33.89 -30.54 -0.63
CA ILE A 167 34.52 -30.11 0.63
C ILE A 167 35.34 -31.27 1.24
N SER A 168 34.79 -32.49 1.23
CA SER A 168 35.52 -33.68 1.70
C SER A 168 36.78 -33.92 0.88
N LEU A 169 36.68 -33.91 -0.45
CA LEU A 169 37.81 -34.09 -1.36
C LEU A 169 38.92 -33.09 -1.07
N ILE A 170 38.59 -31.81 -0.89
CA ILE A 170 39.57 -30.77 -0.59
C ILE A 170 40.20 -30.97 0.80
N ASN A 171 39.40 -31.32 1.81
CA ASN A 171 39.88 -31.54 3.18
C ASN A 171 40.74 -32.81 3.30
N ASP A 172 40.48 -33.83 2.49
CA ASP A 172 41.25 -35.07 2.45
C ASP A 172 42.61 -34.90 1.77
N TYR A 173 42.81 -33.80 1.02
CA TYR A 173 44.09 -33.52 0.39
C TYR A 173 45.16 -33.16 1.44
N PRO A 174 46.34 -33.78 1.42
CA PRO A 174 47.37 -33.58 2.45
C PRO A 174 48.16 -32.28 2.25
N PHE A 175 47.48 -31.12 2.31
CA PHE A 175 48.10 -29.80 2.16
C PHE A 175 49.26 -29.54 3.13
N ASP A 176 49.26 -30.17 4.31
CA ASP A 176 50.31 -29.99 5.31
C ASP A 176 51.66 -30.61 4.86
N ARG A 177 51.65 -31.48 3.84
CA ARG A 177 52.85 -32.05 3.23
C ARG A 177 53.41 -31.21 2.08
N GLU A 178 52.68 -30.18 1.64
CA GLU A 178 53.11 -29.27 0.59
C GLU A 178 54.15 -28.26 1.13
N THR A 179 55.36 -28.32 0.58
CA THR A 179 56.44 -27.38 0.92
C THR A 179 56.41 -26.11 0.08
N ASP A 180 55.81 -26.19 -1.12
CA ASP A 180 55.76 -25.11 -2.11
C ASP A 180 54.79 -23.99 -1.71
N GLU A 181 55.17 -22.73 -2.04
CA GLU A 181 54.29 -21.58 -1.83
C GLU A 181 52.94 -21.70 -2.54
N LEU A 182 52.92 -22.34 -3.72
CA LEU A 182 51.69 -22.55 -4.48
C LEU A 182 50.71 -23.43 -3.71
N GLY A 183 51.17 -24.57 -3.18
CA GLY A 183 50.34 -25.50 -2.40
C GLY A 183 49.76 -24.83 -1.15
N LYS A 184 50.58 -24.03 -0.45
CA LYS A 184 50.14 -23.24 0.71
C LYS A 184 49.06 -22.22 0.35
N LYS A 185 49.28 -21.42 -0.71
CA LYS A 185 48.32 -20.41 -1.18
C LYS A 185 47.01 -21.02 -1.69
N VAL A 186 47.07 -22.18 -2.36
CA VAL A 186 45.89 -22.94 -2.76
C VAL A 186 45.14 -23.43 -1.52
N SER A 187 45.83 -24.00 -0.54
CA SER A 187 45.24 -24.44 0.73
C SER A 187 44.49 -23.31 1.44
N GLU A 188 45.13 -22.15 1.60
CA GLU A 188 44.54 -20.97 2.23
C GLU A 188 43.29 -20.48 1.49
N THR A 189 43.36 -20.43 0.16
CA THR A 189 42.24 -19.99 -0.69
C THR A 189 41.06 -20.96 -0.59
N CYS A 190 41.33 -22.26 -0.66
CA CYS A 190 40.34 -23.32 -0.49
C CYS A 190 39.70 -23.28 0.91
N ARG A 191 40.51 -23.22 1.98
CA ARG A 191 40.02 -23.15 3.38
C ARG A 191 39.12 -21.93 3.60
N LEU A 192 39.51 -20.76 3.09
CA LEU A 192 38.69 -19.55 3.17
C LEU A 192 37.34 -19.72 2.43
N SER A 193 37.37 -20.27 1.21
CA SER A 193 36.15 -20.51 0.44
C SER A 193 35.23 -21.53 1.11
N ILE A 194 35.79 -22.62 1.66
CA ILE A 194 35.04 -23.63 2.42
C ILE A 194 34.38 -23.00 3.64
N GLN A 195 35.11 -22.17 4.40
CA GLN A 195 34.55 -21.49 5.57
C GLN A 195 33.32 -20.63 5.22
N ILE A 196 33.38 -19.90 4.09
CA ILE A 196 32.26 -19.12 3.57
C ILE A 196 31.10 -20.06 3.17
N ILE A 197 31.37 -21.15 2.44
CA ILE A 197 30.36 -22.10 1.99
C ILE A 197 29.67 -22.78 3.18
N SER A 198 30.41 -23.26 4.18
CA SER A 198 29.85 -23.90 5.38
C SER A 198 28.88 -22.97 6.10
N ARG A 199 29.26 -21.70 6.27
CA ARG A 199 28.36 -20.72 6.89
C ARG A 199 27.13 -20.41 6.04
N LEU A 200 27.29 -20.34 4.71
CA LEU A 200 26.15 -20.17 3.79
C LEU A 200 25.21 -21.39 3.79
N MET A 201 25.71 -22.61 4.02
CA MET A 201 24.89 -23.81 4.16
C MET A 201 24.00 -23.72 5.41
N GLU A 202 24.56 -23.34 6.56
CA GLU A 202 23.79 -23.14 7.80
C GLU A 202 22.68 -22.09 7.62
N GLU A 203 22.99 -20.97 6.95
CA GLU A 203 22.01 -19.91 6.72
C GLU A 203 20.97 -20.30 5.65
N LYS A 204 21.35 -21.14 4.69
CA LYS A 204 20.43 -21.74 3.71
C LYS A 204 19.41 -22.65 4.38
N GLU A 205 19.80 -23.42 5.39
CA GLU A 205 18.89 -24.28 6.16
C GLU A 205 17.85 -23.46 6.94
N LYS A 206 18.21 -22.26 7.42
CA LYS A 206 17.30 -21.31 8.08
C LYS A 206 16.36 -20.56 7.13
N LEU A 207 16.52 -20.70 5.81
CA LEU A 207 15.65 -20.00 4.85
C LEU A 207 14.20 -20.46 4.91
N SER A 208 13.92 -21.71 5.32
CA SER A 208 12.54 -22.18 5.51
C SER A 208 11.81 -21.37 6.59
N GLN A 209 12.44 -21.17 7.74
CA GLN A 209 11.91 -20.35 8.83
C GLN A 209 11.73 -18.89 8.40
N ARG A 210 12.75 -18.31 7.73
CA ARG A 210 12.66 -16.94 7.20
C ARG A 210 11.55 -16.79 6.14
N LYS A 211 11.35 -17.82 5.32
CA LYS A 211 10.27 -17.86 4.32
C LYS A 211 8.93 -17.77 5.03
N GLU A 212 8.70 -18.59 6.04
CA GLU A 212 7.45 -18.60 6.82
C GLU A 212 7.18 -17.24 7.49
N GLU A 213 8.18 -16.67 8.15
CA GLU A 213 8.07 -15.34 8.78
C GLU A 213 7.77 -14.24 7.75
N SER A 214 8.41 -14.27 6.58
CA SER A 214 8.18 -13.30 5.52
C SER A 214 6.77 -13.42 4.94
N VAL A 215 6.30 -14.66 4.68
CA VAL A 215 4.93 -14.92 4.21
C VAL A 215 3.93 -14.37 5.20
N PHE A 216 4.09 -14.73 6.47
CA PHE A 216 3.18 -14.32 7.51
C PHE A 216 3.17 -12.80 7.68
N LYS A 217 4.33 -12.14 7.68
CA LYS A 217 4.43 -10.68 7.74
C LYS A 217 3.75 -10.00 6.55
N SER A 218 3.93 -10.52 5.34
CA SER A 218 3.30 -10.01 4.12
C SER A 218 1.78 -10.20 4.15
N LEU A 219 1.31 -11.38 4.55
CA LEU A 219 -0.11 -11.67 4.73
C LEU A 219 -0.74 -10.75 5.78
N LYS A 220 -0.08 -10.59 6.93
CA LYS A 220 -0.47 -9.69 8.02
C LYS A 220 -0.67 -8.28 7.50
N LEU A 221 0.33 -7.70 6.82
CA LEU A 221 0.23 -6.36 6.23
C LEU A 221 -0.93 -6.24 5.21
N LYS A 222 -1.12 -7.24 4.35
CA LYS A 222 -2.24 -7.26 3.39
C LYS A 222 -3.60 -7.28 4.08
N ILE A 223 -3.74 -8.05 5.16
CA ILE A 223 -4.99 -8.13 5.93
C ILE A 223 -5.27 -6.78 6.60
N LEU A 224 -4.28 -6.20 7.29
CA LEU A 224 -4.44 -4.89 7.95
C LEU A 224 -4.82 -3.79 6.95
N HIS A 225 -4.20 -3.78 5.75
CA HIS A 225 -4.57 -2.86 4.67
C HIS A 225 -6.01 -3.06 4.22
N LYS A 226 -6.41 -4.31 3.96
CA LYS A 226 -7.78 -4.64 3.52
C LYS A 226 -8.85 -4.26 4.55
N ILE A 227 -8.55 -4.38 5.85
CA ILE A 227 -9.47 -3.93 6.90
C ILE A 227 -9.67 -2.41 6.79
N SER A 228 -8.59 -1.64 6.68
CA SER A 228 -8.66 -0.18 6.53
C SER A 228 -9.40 0.25 5.26
N GLU A 229 -9.07 -0.38 4.13
CA GLU A 229 -9.63 -0.10 2.81
C GLU A 229 -11.13 -0.44 2.75
N ASN A 230 -11.51 -1.65 3.14
CA ASN A 230 -12.92 -2.08 3.19
C ASN A 230 -13.76 -1.18 4.10
N THR A 231 -13.21 -0.79 5.26
CA THR A 231 -13.92 0.09 6.17
C THR A 231 -14.12 1.49 5.57
N LEU A 232 -13.14 2.00 4.82
CA LEU A 232 -13.20 3.31 4.21
C LEU A 232 -14.18 3.36 3.02
N GLU A 233 -14.11 2.38 2.13
CA GLU A 233 -14.84 2.37 0.86
C GLU A 233 -16.26 1.81 1.02
N GLU A 234 -16.38 0.59 1.57
CA GLU A 234 -17.66 -0.11 1.67
C GLU A 234 -18.44 0.26 2.93
N GLN A 235 -17.75 0.77 3.96
CA GLN A 235 -18.34 1.08 5.27
C GLN A 235 -19.06 -0.15 5.88
N THR A 236 -18.43 -1.32 5.76
CA THR A 236 -18.91 -2.59 6.33
C THR A 236 -17.79 -3.28 7.12
N LEU A 237 -18.13 -4.35 7.86
CA LEU A 237 -17.13 -5.18 8.53
C LEU A 237 -16.34 -5.99 7.51
N TYR A 238 -15.01 -6.05 7.66
CA TYR A 238 -14.20 -6.95 6.86
C TYR A 238 -14.25 -8.36 7.46
N ARG A 239 -14.85 -9.30 6.71
CA ARG A 239 -15.00 -10.71 7.10
C ARG A 239 -13.97 -11.59 6.41
N PHE A 240 -13.24 -12.41 7.17
CA PHE A 240 -12.33 -13.42 6.62
C PHE A 240 -12.09 -14.59 7.59
N SER A 241 -11.69 -15.76 7.05
CA SER A 241 -11.15 -16.87 7.85
C SER A 241 -9.62 -16.81 7.83
N PRO A 242 -8.95 -16.71 9.00
CA PRO A 242 -7.49 -16.68 9.06
C PRO A 242 -6.86 -18.00 8.61
N GLU A 243 -7.50 -19.15 8.86
CA GLU A 243 -7.02 -20.46 8.44
C GLU A 243 -6.99 -20.58 6.91
N GLN A 244 -8.06 -20.14 6.23
CA GLN A 244 -8.09 -20.12 4.76
C GLN A 244 -7.06 -19.14 4.18
N LYS A 245 -6.84 -17.99 4.83
CA LYS A 245 -5.82 -17.02 4.42
C LYS A 245 -4.40 -17.54 4.58
N LEU A 246 -4.11 -18.29 5.65
CA LEU A 246 -2.82 -18.93 5.86
C LEU A 246 -2.59 -20.06 4.85
N LYS A 247 -3.57 -20.94 4.62
CA LYS A 247 -3.49 -22.00 3.60
C LYS A 247 -3.23 -21.46 2.20
N SER A 248 -3.90 -20.37 1.82
CA SER A 248 -3.70 -19.72 0.51
C SER A 248 -2.42 -18.89 0.40
N SER A 249 -1.66 -18.71 1.50
CA SER A 249 -0.44 -17.90 1.51
C SER A 249 0.84 -18.69 1.15
N GLY A 250 0.74 -20.01 0.95
CA GLY A 250 1.87 -20.86 0.56
C GLY A 250 2.75 -21.34 1.74
N LEU A 251 2.23 -21.25 2.97
CA LEU A 251 2.83 -21.89 4.15
C LEU A 251 2.57 -23.40 4.09
N SER A 252 3.61 -24.20 4.24
CA SER A 252 3.52 -25.67 4.17
C SER A 252 3.39 -26.33 5.55
N ASP A 253 3.82 -25.64 6.62
CA ASP A 253 3.78 -26.17 7.98
C ASP A 253 2.49 -25.76 8.70
N GLU A 254 1.52 -26.67 8.72
CA GLU A 254 0.22 -26.47 9.38
C GLU A 254 0.33 -26.50 10.92
N THR A 255 1.40 -27.07 11.50
CA THR A 255 1.55 -27.20 12.96
C THR A 255 1.73 -25.85 13.66
N ARG A 256 2.22 -24.84 12.93
CA ARG A 256 2.42 -23.47 13.42
C ARG A 256 1.21 -22.56 13.23
N TYR A 257 0.16 -23.00 12.54
CA TYR A 257 -1.01 -22.15 12.27
C TYR A 257 -1.65 -21.59 13.54
N PRO A 258 -1.86 -22.37 14.62
CA PRO A 258 -2.48 -21.84 15.82
C PRO A 258 -1.72 -20.64 16.42
N SER A 259 -0.38 -20.71 16.48
CA SER A 259 0.42 -19.62 17.04
C SER A 259 0.44 -18.39 16.14
N LEU A 260 0.48 -18.56 14.81
CA LEU A 260 0.41 -17.46 13.85
C LEU A 260 -0.97 -16.78 13.85
N ILE A 261 -2.05 -17.55 14.03
CA ILE A 261 -3.41 -17.02 14.13
C ILE A 261 -3.55 -16.16 15.40
N GLU A 262 -3.02 -16.62 16.53
CA GLU A 262 -3.04 -15.84 17.77
C GLU A 262 -2.22 -14.55 17.66
N GLU A 263 -1.06 -14.57 17.00
CA GLU A 263 -0.30 -13.35 16.71
C GLU A 263 -1.09 -12.38 15.82
N LEU A 264 -1.75 -12.89 14.77
CA LEU A 264 -2.57 -12.08 13.88
C LEU A 264 -3.76 -11.45 14.61
N LYS A 265 -4.46 -12.23 15.44
CA LYS A 265 -5.59 -11.75 16.27
C LYS A 265 -5.14 -10.63 17.20
N LYS A 266 -4.00 -10.81 17.88
CA LYS A 266 -3.44 -9.81 18.80
C LYS A 266 -3.14 -8.49 18.09
N GLU A 267 -2.45 -8.53 16.96
CA GLU A 267 -2.11 -7.33 16.20
C GLU A 267 -3.36 -6.61 15.66
N ILE A 268 -4.36 -7.38 15.20
CA ILE A 268 -5.63 -6.80 14.78
C ILE A 268 -6.33 -6.16 15.97
N SER A 269 -6.41 -6.81 17.14
CA SER A 269 -7.05 -6.21 18.33
C SER A 269 -6.35 -4.97 18.86
N ASP A 270 -5.03 -4.85 18.66
CA ASP A 270 -4.26 -3.70 19.12
C ASP A 270 -4.55 -2.43 18.29
N GLN A 271 -4.94 -2.59 17.01
CA GLN A 271 -5.14 -1.47 16.07
C GLN A 271 -6.60 -1.29 15.63
N TYR A 272 -7.39 -2.36 15.63
CA TYR A 272 -8.72 -2.43 15.03
C TYR A 272 -9.76 -2.98 16.02
N GLY A 273 -11.03 -2.68 15.76
CA GLY A 273 -12.14 -3.37 16.41
C GLY A 273 -12.30 -4.75 15.82
N MET A 274 -12.38 -5.79 16.66
CA MET A 274 -12.44 -7.17 16.21
C MET A 274 -13.45 -8.00 17.01
N LYS A 275 -14.13 -8.92 16.32
CA LYS A 275 -14.86 -10.04 16.90
C LYS A 275 -14.47 -11.34 16.21
N VAL A 276 -14.25 -12.39 16.99
CA VAL A 276 -14.00 -13.75 16.49
C VAL A 276 -15.25 -14.60 16.73
N ILE A 277 -15.68 -15.33 15.71
CA ILE A 277 -16.77 -16.30 15.78
C ILE A 277 -16.19 -17.67 15.42
N GLU A 278 -16.27 -18.61 16.36
CA GLU A 278 -15.87 -19.99 16.12
C GLU A 278 -16.99 -20.75 15.42
N LYS A 279 -16.65 -21.46 14.35
CA LYS A 279 -17.58 -22.29 13.59
C LYS A 279 -17.58 -23.74 14.10
N PRO A 280 -18.63 -24.52 13.79
CA PRO A 280 -18.72 -25.94 14.17
C PRO A 280 -17.60 -26.82 13.56
N ASP A 281 -16.95 -26.34 12.51
CA ASP A 281 -15.85 -27.02 11.79
C ASP A 281 -14.46 -26.72 12.38
N GLN A 282 -14.39 -26.16 13.59
CA GLN A 282 -13.16 -25.71 14.28
C GLN A 282 -12.39 -24.60 13.54
N THR A 283 -12.98 -23.98 12.52
CA THR A 283 -12.42 -22.77 11.90
C THR A 283 -12.97 -21.52 12.57
N SER A 284 -12.22 -20.42 12.49
CA SER A 284 -12.67 -19.13 13.00
C SER A 284 -13.05 -18.18 11.86
N GLU A 285 -14.09 -17.38 12.06
CA GLU A 285 -14.36 -16.18 11.25
C GLU A 285 -14.04 -14.93 12.06
N ILE A 286 -13.22 -14.08 11.48
CA ILE A 286 -12.85 -12.79 12.06
C ILE A 286 -13.62 -11.69 11.34
N TYR A 287 -14.28 -10.86 12.12
CA TYR A 287 -14.92 -9.62 11.71
C TYR A 287 -14.11 -8.46 12.27
N ALA A 288 -13.54 -7.63 11.40
CA ALA A 288 -12.68 -6.53 11.80
C ALA A 288 -13.12 -5.20 11.16
N VAL A 289 -12.83 -4.10 11.86
CA VAL A 289 -13.22 -2.74 11.45
C VAL A 289 -12.22 -1.71 11.94
N ASP A 290 -11.96 -0.69 11.12
CA ASP A 290 -11.24 0.51 11.56
C ASP A 290 -12.11 1.34 12.54
N PRO A 291 -11.70 1.47 13.83
CA PRO A 291 -12.46 2.22 14.82
C PRO A 291 -12.75 3.66 14.40
N GLY A 292 -11.91 4.24 13.53
CA GLY A 292 -12.04 5.61 13.04
C GLY A 292 -13.32 5.88 12.24
N TYR A 293 -13.99 4.84 11.73
CA TYR A 293 -15.19 4.94 10.89
C TYR A 293 -16.39 4.17 11.46
N MET A 294 -16.34 3.74 12.73
CA MET A 294 -17.32 2.83 13.32
C MET A 294 -18.78 3.32 13.20
N ALA A 295 -19.02 4.63 13.37
CA ALA A 295 -20.36 5.22 13.25
C ALA A 295 -20.91 5.14 11.81
N ALA A 296 -20.05 5.27 10.80
CA ALA A 296 -20.46 5.12 9.40
C ALA A 296 -20.81 3.65 9.09
N VAL A 297 -20.03 2.72 9.63
CA VAL A 297 -20.27 1.28 9.48
C VAL A 297 -21.60 0.88 10.10
N LEU A 298 -21.87 1.30 11.33
CA LEU A 298 -23.16 1.03 11.98
C LEU A 298 -24.33 1.61 11.18
N HIS A 299 -24.23 2.84 10.71
CA HIS A 299 -25.29 3.47 9.91
C HIS A 299 -25.55 2.72 8.61
N LYS A 300 -24.50 2.34 7.88
CA LYS A 300 -24.62 1.59 6.63
C LYS A 300 -25.22 0.20 6.87
N LEU A 301 -24.73 -0.54 7.86
CA LEU A 301 -25.26 -1.86 8.20
C LEU A 301 -26.71 -1.78 8.70
N SER A 302 -27.10 -0.76 9.47
CA SER A 302 -28.50 -0.51 9.83
C SER A 302 -29.37 -0.33 8.59
N SER A 303 -28.92 0.45 7.62
CA SER A 303 -29.66 0.64 6.36
C SER A 303 -29.79 -0.66 5.57
N LEU A 304 -28.74 -1.48 5.49
CA LEU A 304 -28.74 -2.74 4.75
C LEU A 304 -29.54 -3.84 5.46
N ALA A 305 -29.52 -3.89 6.80
CA ALA A 305 -30.24 -4.85 7.63
C ALA A 305 -31.77 -4.75 7.45
N THR A 306 -32.30 -3.55 7.16
CA THR A 306 -33.73 -3.36 6.84
C THR A 306 -34.18 -4.13 5.59
N LYS A 307 -33.23 -4.44 4.68
CA LYS A 307 -33.47 -5.05 3.36
C LYS A 307 -33.08 -6.52 3.31
N ASN A 308 -32.12 -6.98 4.11
CA ASN A 308 -31.60 -8.35 4.05
C ASN A 308 -31.18 -8.89 5.44
N VAL A 309 -31.67 -10.09 5.76
CA VAL A 309 -31.45 -10.80 7.04
C VAL A 309 -29.98 -11.13 7.29
N ALA A 310 -29.17 -11.33 6.24
CA ALA A 310 -27.74 -11.61 6.39
C ALA A 310 -26.99 -10.45 7.09
N TYR A 311 -27.35 -9.20 6.75
CA TYR A 311 -26.75 -8.01 7.36
C TYR A 311 -27.27 -7.72 8.78
N GLN A 312 -28.35 -8.36 9.23
CA GLN A 312 -28.80 -8.26 10.63
C GLN A 312 -27.77 -8.88 11.57
N LYS A 313 -27.22 -10.05 11.22
CA LYS A 313 -26.15 -10.70 11.99
C LYS A 313 -24.88 -9.85 12.00
N GLU A 314 -24.49 -9.28 10.86
CA GLU A 314 -23.33 -8.38 10.79
C GLU A 314 -23.54 -7.09 11.59
N LEU A 315 -24.75 -6.55 11.62
CA LEU A 315 -25.11 -5.40 12.44
C LEU A 315 -25.01 -5.71 13.94
N GLU A 316 -25.48 -6.87 14.38
CA GLU A 316 -25.33 -7.32 15.78
C GLU A 316 -23.85 -7.42 16.17
N ILE A 317 -23.03 -8.05 15.32
CA ILE A 317 -21.57 -8.14 15.52
C ILE A 317 -20.95 -6.73 15.57
N ALA A 318 -21.36 -5.82 14.69
CA ALA A 318 -20.88 -4.44 14.70
C ALA A 318 -21.26 -3.72 16.00
N LYS A 319 -22.47 -3.94 16.53
CA LYS A 319 -22.90 -3.38 17.82
C LYS A 319 -22.05 -3.91 18.98
N GLU A 320 -21.73 -5.21 18.98
CA GLU A 320 -20.82 -5.79 19.98
C GLU A 320 -19.40 -5.20 19.90
N ILE A 321 -18.86 -5.05 18.69
CA ILE A 321 -17.54 -4.41 18.49
C ILE A 321 -17.59 -2.94 18.94
N ASN A 322 -18.68 -2.23 18.67
CA ASN A 322 -18.82 -0.84 19.14
C ASN A 322 -18.89 -0.76 20.66
N ALA A 323 -19.56 -1.72 21.32
CA ALA A 323 -19.63 -1.79 22.77
C ALA A 323 -18.24 -2.04 23.38
N SER A 324 -17.46 -2.97 22.82
CA SER A 324 -16.09 -3.23 23.28
C SER A 324 -15.13 -2.05 23.06
N LEU A 325 -15.28 -1.34 21.94
CA LEU A 325 -14.50 -0.12 21.66
C LEU A 325 -14.96 1.11 22.47
N SER A 326 -16.17 1.10 23.01
CA SER A 326 -16.71 2.24 23.77
C SER A 326 -16.39 2.15 25.26
N ASN A 327 -16.06 0.96 25.78
CA ASN A 327 -15.80 0.74 27.20
C ASN A 327 -14.68 -0.29 27.45
N PRO A 328 -13.43 0.16 27.72
CA PRO A 328 -12.96 1.54 27.78
C PRO A 328 -12.92 2.19 26.38
N LYS A 329 -13.17 3.50 26.32
CA LYS A 329 -13.25 4.23 25.04
C LYS A 329 -11.92 4.18 24.28
N HIS A 330 -11.90 3.46 23.17
CA HIS A 330 -10.75 3.34 22.28
C HIS A 330 -10.37 4.72 21.73
N PRO A 331 -9.09 5.14 21.78
CA PRO A 331 -8.67 6.49 21.39
C PRO A 331 -8.94 6.81 19.92
N GLY A 332 -8.96 5.79 19.06
CA GLY A 332 -9.26 5.92 17.63
C GLY A 332 -10.75 5.91 17.28
N LEU A 333 -11.67 5.73 18.24
CA LEU A 333 -13.10 5.57 17.94
C LEU A 333 -13.68 6.83 17.29
N ASN A 334 -14.17 6.69 16.06
CA ASN A 334 -14.71 7.74 15.19
C ASN A 334 -13.78 8.92 14.91
N ALA A 335 -12.48 8.80 15.19
CA ALA A 335 -11.51 9.90 15.06
C ALA A 335 -11.30 10.37 13.61
N LYS A 336 -11.68 9.56 12.61
CA LYS A 336 -11.55 9.89 11.18
C LYS A 336 -12.83 10.53 10.60
N LEU A 337 -13.87 10.68 11.41
CA LEU A 337 -15.13 11.32 11.05
C LEU A 337 -15.25 12.71 11.69
N LYS A 338 -15.84 13.68 10.98
CA LYS A 338 -16.15 15.00 11.56
C LYS A 338 -17.24 14.86 12.62
N ALA A 339 -17.15 15.62 13.72
CA ALA A 339 -18.11 15.55 14.84
C ALA A 339 -19.57 15.73 14.39
N GLU A 340 -19.84 16.67 13.48
CA GLU A 340 -21.17 16.91 12.91
C GLU A 340 -21.69 15.70 12.11
N HIS A 341 -20.82 15.00 11.38
CA HIS A 341 -21.20 13.80 10.65
C HIS A 341 -21.52 12.65 11.60
N ILE A 342 -20.79 12.50 12.70
CA ILE A 342 -21.06 11.47 13.71
C ILE A 342 -22.46 11.65 14.29
N VAL A 343 -22.84 12.88 14.65
CA VAL A 343 -24.17 13.19 15.19
C VAL A 343 -25.27 12.85 14.18
N LYS A 344 -25.11 13.24 12.91
CA LYS A 344 -26.07 12.91 11.84
C LYS A 344 -26.21 11.40 11.65
N LEU A 345 -25.10 10.66 11.66
CA LEU A 345 -25.11 9.20 11.51
C LEU A 345 -25.81 8.52 12.70
N GLN A 346 -25.56 8.99 13.92
CA GLN A 346 -26.23 8.47 15.12
C GLN A 346 -27.73 8.75 15.12
N GLN A 347 -28.15 9.95 14.72
CA GLN A 347 -29.57 10.27 14.53
C GLN A 347 -30.20 9.37 13.46
N GLY A 348 -29.51 9.18 12.33
CA GLY A 348 -29.94 8.26 11.27
C GLY A 348 -30.15 6.83 11.78
N ILE A 349 -29.22 6.31 12.58
CA ILE A 349 -29.33 4.98 13.21
C ILE A 349 -30.58 4.91 14.11
N GLN A 350 -30.80 5.90 14.98
CA GLN A 350 -31.95 5.93 15.88
C GLN A 350 -33.28 5.96 15.12
N THR A 351 -33.38 6.75 14.04
CA THR A 351 -34.59 6.79 13.21
C THR A 351 -34.86 5.45 12.53
N MET A 352 -33.83 4.77 12.03
CA MET A 352 -33.97 3.44 11.42
C MET A 352 -34.38 2.39 12.44
N GLU A 353 -33.83 2.42 13.65
CA GLU A 353 -34.22 1.50 14.74
C GLU A 353 -35.69 1.72 15.17
N GLN A 354 -36.13 2.98 15.29
CA GLN A 354 -37.54 3.29 15.59
C GLN A 354 -38.48 2.77 14.49
N LEU A 355 -38.12 2.96 13.21
CA LEU A 355 -38.90 2.43 12.08
C LEU A 355 -38.96 0.89 12.09
N GLU A 356 -37.88 0.20 12.44
CA GLU A 356 -37.89 -1.25 12.58
C GLU A 356 -38.77 -1.72 13.74
N VAL A 357 -38.72 -1.04 14.89
CA VAL A 357 -39.59 -1.33 16.03
C VAL A 357 -41.05 -1.10 15.68
N GLU A 358 -41.40 -0.01 14.98
CA GLU A 358 -42.76 0.23 14.49
C GLU A 358 -43.19 -0.80 13.45
N LYS A 359 -42.29 -1.24 12.57
CA LYS A 359 -42.55 -2.30 11.59
C LYS A 359 -42.77 -3.65 12.26
N GLN A 360 -42.02 -3.97 13.30
CA GLN A 360 -42.24 -5.17 14.12
C GLN A 360 -43.56 -5.08 14.88
N ARG A 361 -43.83 -3.94 15.52
CA ARG A 361 -45.07 -3.68 16.26
C ARG A 361 -46.29 -3.77 15.34
N SER A 362 -46.25 -3.16 14.16
CA SER A 362 -47.31 -3.23 13.16
C SER A 362 -47.47 -4.63 12.58
N ARG A 363 -46.39 -5.39 12.37
CA ARG A 363 -46.47 -6.82 12.01
C ARG A 363 -47.09 -7.66 13.13
N GLU A 364 -46.77 -7.38 14.39
CA GLU A 364 -47.40 -8.04 15.54
C GLU A 364 -48.87 -7.64 15.69
N PHE A 365 -49.23 -6.39 15.44
CA PHE A 365 -50.62 -5.93 15.40
C PHE A 365 -51.39 -6.57 14.24
N ALA A 366 -50.81 -6.64 13.05
CA ALA A 366 -51.40 -7.31 11.89
C ALA A 366 -51.54 -8.83 12.11
N LYS A 367 -50.63 -9.45 12.88
CA LYS A 367 -50.77 -10.85 13.31
C LYS A 367 -51.84 -11.05 14.40
N LYS A 368 -52.15 -10.01 15.19
CA LYS A 368 -53.14 -10.06 16.28
C LYS A 368 -54.57 -9.81 15.80
N PHE A 369 -54.77 -9.12 14.68
CA PHE A 369 -56.09 -8.75 14.15
C PHE A 369 -56.18 -9.03 12.65
N ASN A 370 -57.26 -9.68 12.20
CA ASN A 370 -57.57 -9.78 10.78
C ASN A 370 -58.15 -8.44 10.27
N LEU A 371 -57.26 -7.45 10.09
CA LEU A 371 -57.59 -6.08 9.71
C LEU A 371 -58.48 -5.96 8.46
N PRO A 372 -58.24 -6.73 7.38
CA PRO A 372 -59.09 -6.72 6.20
C PRO A 372 -60.55 -7.09 6.51
N MET A 373 -60.77 -8.14 7.30
CA MET A 373 -62.12 -8.56 7.65
C MET A 373 -62.80 -7.62 8.66
N GLY A 374 -62.02 -6.99 9.52
CA GLY A 374 -62.47 -5.90 10.39
C GLY A 374 -62.91 -4.65 9.63
N MET A 375 -62.15 -4.24 8.61
CA MET A 375 -62.54 -3.13 7.73
C MET A 375 -63.78 -3.44 6.92
N LEU A 376 -63.92 -4.67 6.39
CA LEU A 376 -65.15 -5.11 5.73
C LEU A 376 -66.36 -5.05 6.67
N GLY A 377 -66.21 -5.52 7.91
CA GLY A 377 -67.26 -5.45 8.93
C GLY A 377 -67.64 -4.01 9.31
N PHE A 378 -66.65 -3.13 9.41
CA PHE A 378 -66.88 -1.70 9.62
C PHE A 378 -67.66 -1.08 8.46
N VAL A 379 -67.20 -1.27 7.22
CA VAL A 379 -67.84 -0.68 6.02
C VAL A 379 -69.26 -1.22 5.83
N ALA A 380 -69.48 -2.53 5.97
CA ALA A 380 -70.80 -3.13 5.83
C ALA A 380 -71.79 -2.61 6.87
N SER A 381 -71.38 -2.50 8.14
CA SER A 381 -72.23 -1.96 9.20
C SER A 381 -72.47 -0.45 9.02
N MET A 382 -71.47 0.31 8.55
CA MET A 382 -71.64 1.74 8.25
C MET A 382 -72.67 1.96 7.13
N ILE A 383 -72.62 1.15 6.07
CA ILE A 383 -73.60 1.19 4.98
C ILE A 383 -75.02 0.92 5.50
N LEU A 384 -75.21 -0.03 6.40
CA LEU A 384 -76.52 -0.30 7.02
C LEU A 384 -77.05 0.90 7.82
N PHE A 385 -76.18 1.57 8.59
CA PHE A 385 -76.56 2.78 9.33
C PHE A 385 -76.83 3.98 8.41
N LEU A 386 -76.12 4.08 7.28
CA LEU A 386 -76.42 5.06 6.22
C LEU A 386 -77.80 4.84 5.61
N ILE A 387 -78.12 3.59 5.25
CA ILE A 387 -79.44 3.21 4.72
C ILE A 387 -80.53 3.51 5.75
N ALA A 388 -80.32 3.16 7.02
CA ALA A 388 -81.25 3.46 8.10
C ALA A 388 -81.44 4.97 8.31
N SER A 389 -80.36 5.77 8.26
CA SER A 389 -80.42 7.22 8.39
C SER A 389 -81.25 7.87 7.28
N VAL A 390 -81.12 7.38 6.04
CA VAL A 390 -81.92 7.84 4.90
C VAL A 390 -83.39 7.43 5.05
N HIS A 391 -83.66 6.19 5.46
CA HIS A 391 -85.03 5.67 5.61
C HIS A 391 -85.81 6.40 6.71
N PHE A 392 -85.17 6.70 7.85
CA PHE A 392 -85.79 7.42 8.97
C PHE A 392 -85.62 8.94 8.91
N LYS A 393 -85.03 9.47 7.83
CA LYS A 393 -84.74 10.91 7.62
C LYS A 393 -84.12 11.59 8.84
N THR A 394 -83.24 10.89 9.54
CA THR A 394 -82.66 11.36 10.80
C THR A 394 -81.15 11.15 10.80
N THR A 395 -80.40 12.23 10.94
CA THR A 395 -78.92 12.24 11.01
C THR A 395 -78.38 11.76 12.35
N GLY A 396 -79.19 11.76 13.42
CA GLY A 396 -78.79 11.23 14.73
C GLY A 396 -78.40 9.75 14.72
N ILE A 397 -78.93 8.96 13.77
CA ILE A 397 -78.58 7.54 13.59
C ILE A 397 -77.12 7.37 13.16
N LEU A 398 -76.55 8.32 12.42
CA LEU A 398 -75.14 8.28 12.00
C LEU A 398 -74.19 8.53 13.18
N PHE A 399 -74.57 9.41 14.13
CA PHE A 399 -73.77 9.67 15.33
C PHE A 399 -73.63 8.44 16.23
N VAL A 400 -74.65 7.58 16.28
CA VAL A 400 -74.58 6.28 16.98
C VAL A 400 -73.97 5.20 16.09
N GLY A 401 -74.20 5.25 14.78
CA GLY A 401 -73.72 4.28 13.81
C GLY A 401 -72.20 4.23 13.66
N ILE A 402 -71.49 5.36 13.78
CA ILE A 402 -70.03 5.40 13.66
C ILE A 402 -69.32 4.67 14.83
N PRO A 403 -69.63 4.93 16.12
CA PRO A 403 -69.07 4.16 17.22
C PRO A 403 -69.43 2.67 17.17
N VAL A 404 -70.68 2.33 16.81
CA VAL A 404 -71.17 0.95 16.77
C VAL A 404 -70.52 0.17 15.62
N SER A 405 -70.37 0.77 14.44
CA SER A 405 -69.66 0.13 13.32
C SER A 405 -68.19 -0.11 13.62
N LEU A 406 -67.52 0.81 14.33
CA LEU A 406 -66.13 0.67 14.74
C LEU A 406 -65.95 -0.47 15.76
N PHE A 407 -66.90 -0.60 16.70
CA PHE A 407 -66.96 -1.72 17.63
C PHE A 407 -67.24 -3.06 16.91
N LEU A 408 -68.21 -3.09 15.98
CA LEU A 408 -68.52 -4.29 15.19
C LEU A 408 -67.33 -4.73 14.33
N GLY A 409 -66.64 -3.78 13.68
CA GLY A 409 -65.44 -4.04 12.90
C GLY A 409 -64.32 -4.66 13.73
N LEU A 410 -64.08 -4.16 14.95
CA LEU A 410 -63.12 -4.75 15.89
C LEU A 410 -63.53 -6.15 16.36
N MET A 411 -64.82 -6.38 16.64
CA MET A 411 -65.33 -7.69 17.05
C MET A 411 -65.22 -8.72 15.92
N ILE A 412 -65.50 -8.32 14.67
CA ILE A 412 -65.34 -9.17 13.49
C ILE A 412 -63.85 -9.46 13.23
N ALA A 413 -62.97 -8.47 13.37
CA ALA A 413 -61.51 -8.64 13.27
C ALA A 413 -60.96 -9.63 14.31
N PHE A 414 -61.56 -9.65 15.51
CA PHE A 414 -61.20 -10.57 16.59
C PHE A 414 -61.81 -11.97 16.40
N HIS A 415 -63.05 -12.06 15.96
CA HIS A 415 -63.75 -13.34 15.79
C HIS A 415 -63.24 -14.14 14.58
N PHE A 416 -62.82 -13.48 13.49
CA PHE A 416 -62.23 -14.15 12.33
C PHE A 416 -60.72 -14.42 12.48
N ARG A 417 -60.14 -14.17 13.67
CA ARG A 417 -58.75 -14.51 14.01
C ARG A 417 -58.44 -16.00 13.86
N ASP A 418 -59.41 -16.86 14.18
CA ASP A 418 -59.18 -18.31 14.31
C ASP A 418 -59.55 -19.09 13.02
N LYS A 419 -60.35 -18.51 12.12
CA LYS A 419 -60.78 -19.17 10.87
C LYS A 419 -59.72 -19.14 9.76
N GLU A 420 -58.86 -18.11 9.71
CA GLU A 420 -57.73 -18.11 8.75
C GLU A 420 -56.62 -19.08 9.15
N LYS A 421 -56.48 -19.40 10.45
CA LYS A 421 -55.54 -20.44 10.89
C LYS A 421 -55.99 -21.86 10.52
N SER A 422 -57.30 -22.11 10.38
CA SER A 422 -57.81 -23.40 9.90
C SER A 422 -57.74 -23.54 8.38
N ASP A 423 -57.89 -22.44 7.62
CA ASP A 423 -57.97 -22.51 6.15
C ASP A 423 -56.59 -22.45 5.45
N ILE A 424 -55.52 -22.03 6.14
CA ILE A 424 -54.14 -22.03 5.59
C ILE A 424 -53.44 -23.41 5.73
N LEU A 425 -54.00 -24.35 6.49
CA LEU A 425 -53.47 -25.72 6.64
C LEU A 425 -54.15 -26.76 5.72
N SER A 426 -55.13 -26.36 4.91
CA SER A 426 -55.75 -27.23 3.89
C SER A 426 -55.81 -26.54 2.53
N GLY A 427 -54.75 -26.67 1.72
CA GLY A 427 -54.78 -26.14 0.35
C GLY A 427 -53.44 -26.14 -0.37
N GLY A 428 -52.81 -27.31 -0.48
CA GLY A 428 -51.67 -27.48 -1.37
C GLY A 428 -52.10 -27.84 -2.80
N SER A 429 -51.48 -27.15 -3.77
CA SER A 429 -51.04 -27.63 -5.10
C SER A 429 -51.74 -27.16 -6.39
N SER A 430 -50.87 -26.80 -7.35
CA SER A 430 -51.03 -26.61 -8.82
C SER A 430 -51.69 -25.29 -9.29
N SER A 431 -51.29 -24.64 -10.39
CA SER A 431 -50.17 -24.74 -11.33
C SER A 431 -50.21 -23.49 -12.27
N SER A 432 -49.04 -23.07 -12.74
CA SER A 432 -48.71 -22.43 -14.03
C SER A 432 -49.76 -21.65 -14.88
N SER A 433 -49.36 -20.41 -15.21
CA SER A 433 -49.21 -19.83 -16.57
C SER A 433 -50.38 -19.14 -17.31
N PHE A 434 -49.97 -18.15 -18.11
CA PHE A 434 -50.65 -17.29 -19.11
C PHE A 434 -51.68 -16.27 -18.56
N GLY A 435 -51.72 -15.00 -18.96
CA GLY A 435 -51.04 -14.24 -20.01
C GLY A 435 -52.03 -13.25 -20.64
N SER A 436 -51.61 -11.99 -20.88
CA SER A 436 -52.28 -10.96 -21.71
C SER A 436 -53.65 -10.44 -21.20
N GLY A 437 -54.00 -9.14 -21.20
CA GLY A 437 -53.46 -7.94 -21.81
C GLY A 437 -54.54 -6.84 -21.78
N PHE A 438 -54.20 -5.67 -22.35
CA PHE A 438 -55.04 -4.48 -22.61
C PHE A 438 -55.38 -3.54 -21.42
N LYS A 439 -55.39 -2.21 -21.54
CA LYS A 439 -54.85 -1.15 -22.43
C LYS A 439 -55.33 0.17 -21.83
N GLY A 440 -54.56 1.25 -21.91
CA GLY A 440 -54.99 2.57 -21.42
C GLY A 440 -53.93 3.65 -21.57
N GLU A 441 -53.68 4.02 -22.81
CA GLU A 441 -52.71 4.97 -23.34
C GLU A 441 -53.28 6.40 -23.35
N TYR A 442 -52.52 7.38 -22.87
CA TYR A 442 -52.43 8.81 -23.27
C TYR A 442 -51.23 9.37 -22.47
N GLY A 443 -50.28 10.15 -22.96
CA GLY A 443 -50.04 10.84 -24.22
C GLY A 443 -48.81 11.73 -23.97
N ALA A 444 -47.99 11.90 -25.00
CA ALA A 444 -46.60 12.38 -24.94
C ALA A 444 -46.42 13.92 -24.87
N MET A 445 -45.12 14.30 -24.83
CA MET A 445 -44.48 15.59 -25.17
C MET A 445 -44.33 16.59 -23.99
N SER A 446 -43.22 17.31 -23.78
CA SER A 446 -42.01 17.56 -24.55
C SER A 446 -40.89 18.12 -23.65
N SER A 447 -39.65 17.80 -24.04
CA SER A 447 -38.36 18.49 -23.87
C SER A 447 -38.15 19.61 -22.83
N SER A 448 -37.02 19.56 -22.13
CA SER A 448 -35.92 20.50 -22.40
C SER A 448 -34.59 20.04 -21.75
N ASN A 449 -33.52 20.22 -22.53
CA ASN A 449 -32.13 20.04 -22.15
C ASN A 449 -31.75 20.86 -20.91
N SER A 450 -30.92 20.29 -20.05
CA SER A 450 -29.71 20.99 -19.61
C SER A 450 -28.61 19.96 -19.36
N TYR A 451 -27.58 20.05 -20.21
CA TYR A 451 -26.28 19.47 -19.95
C TYR A 451 -25.62 20.32 -18.87
N GLU A 452 -25.30 19.73 -17.72
CA GLU A 452 -24.23 20.25 -16.87
C GLU A 452 -23.19 19.15 -16.66
N THR A 453 -22.02 19.44 -17.22
CA THR A 453 -20.73 18.79 -17.04
C THR A 453 -20.33 18.79 -15.57
N GLY A 454 -20.40 17.64 -14.92
CA GLY A 454 -19.75 17.40 -13.63
C GLY A 454 -18.28 17.12 -13.85
N GLU A 455 -17.42 18.13 -13.63
CA GLU A 455 -15.98 17.96 -13.57
C GLU A 455 -15.59 17.18 -12.31
N ASP A 456 -14.93 16.03 -12.54
CA ASP A 456 -14.11 15.33 -11.59
C ASP A 456 -13.10 16.28 -10.93
N SER A 457 -13.07 16.30 -9.60
CA SER A 457 -11.96 16.84 -8.83
C SER A 457 -11.71 15.95 -7.62
N GLU A 458 -11.10 14.80 -7.89
CA GLU A 458 -10.22 14.12 -6.95
C GLU A 458 -8.98 15.00 -6.73
N ASP A 459 -8.89 15.69 -5.60
CA ASP A 459 -7.61 16.13 -5.02
C ASP A 459 -7.81 16.79 -3.64
N GLU A 460 -8.20 16.01 -2.63
CA GLU A 460 -7.97 16.42 -1.23
C GLU A 460 -7.65 15.22 -0.33
N ARG A 461 -6.37 14.85 -0.27
CA ARG A 461 -5.77 14.29 0.94
C ARG A 461 -4.30 14.73 0.99
N TYR A 462 -3.81 14.97 2.21
CA TYR A 462 -2.47 15.43 2.58
C TYR A 462 -2.26 16.94 2.75
N GLN A 463 -2.82 17.51 3.81
CA GLN A 463 -2.09 18.51 4.60
C GLN A 463 -2.09 18.12 6.09
N SER A 464 -0.87 18.14 6.64
CA SER A 464 -0.49 17.73 7.98
C SER A 464 -1.05 18.68 9.04
N SER A 465 -1.63 18.10 10.10
CA SER A 465 -2.05 18.82 11.30
C SER A 465 -0.84 19.26 12.14
N LYS A 466 -0.43 20.51 11.96
CA LYS A 466 0.05 21.37 13.05
C LYS A 466 -0.95 22.52 13.16
N GLY A 467 -1.24 22.98 14.38
CA GLY A 467 -2.13 24.12 14.60
C GLY A 467 -1.59 25.37 13.91
N GLU A 468 -2.05 25.61 12.68
CA GLU A 468 -1.76 26.83 11.93
C GLU A 468 -2.35 28.01 12.70
N THR A 469 -1.53 29.01 12.98
CA THR A 469 -2.00 30.27 13.54
C THR A 469 -3.02 30.91 12.59
N PRO A 470 -3.98 31.73 13.09
CA PRO A 470 -4.94 32.41 12.21
C PRO A 470 -4.30 33.23 11.08
N LYS A 471 -3.07 33.72 11.29
CA LYS A 471 -2.28 34.43 10.28
C LYS A 471 -1.75 33.49 9.19
N GLU A 472 -1.24 32.31 9.54
CA GLU A 472 -0.76 31.31 8.58
C GLU A 472 -1.91 30.73 7.74
N LYS A 473 -3.08 30.50 8.34
CA LYS A 473 -4.29 30.10 7.61
C LYS A 473 -4.71 31.13 6.57
N LYS A 474 -4.68 32.42 6.93
CA LYS A 474 -4.99 33.52 6.03
C LYS A 474 -4.01 33.57 4.85
N VAL A 475 -2.71 33.44 5.12
CA VAL A 475 -1.65 33.44 4.09
C VAL A 475 -1.79 32.24 3.16
N SER A 476 -2.06 31.04 3.69
CA SER A 476 -2.28 29.82 2.90
C SER A 476 -3.51 29.92 1.98
N LEU A 477 -4.61 30.50 2.46
CA LEU A 477 -5.82 30.73 1.64
C LEU A 477 -5.57 31.75 0.52
N ILE A 478 -4.84 32.84 0.81
CA ILE A 478 -4.45 33.84 -0.19
C ILE A 478 -3.56 33.18 -1.25
N ALA A 479 -2.57 32.38 -0.82
CA ALA A 479 -1.66 31.68 -1.73
C ALA A 479 -2.42 30.70 -2.65
N LYS A 480 -3.31 29.86 -2.12
CA LYS A 480 -4.12 28.92 -2.92
C LYS A 480 -5.01 29.63 -3.95
N GLY A 481 -5.61 30.76 -3.57
CA GLY A 481 -6.46 31.54 -4.47
C GLY A 481 -5.66 32.28 -5.56
N ALA A 482 -4.43 32.68 -5.26
CA ALA A 482 -3.56 33.39 -6.21
C ALA A 482 -2.75 32.45 -7.12
N GLU A 483 -2.39 31.25 -6.65
CA GLU A 483 -1.51 30.31 -7.33
C GLU A 483 -2.02 29.94 -8.73
N ARG A 484 -3.33 29.76 -8.91
CA ARG A 484 -3.92 29.39 -10.21
C ARG A 484 -3.76 30.47 -11.29
N PHE A 485 -3.58 31.73 -10.89
CA PHE A 485 -3.42 32.86 -11.82
C PHE A 485 -1.95 33.17 -12.13
N VAL A 486 -1.06 32.87 -11.19
CA VAL A 486 0.38 33.17 -11.30
C VAL A 486 1.19 31.95 -11.76
N PHE A 487 0.80 30.75 -11.34
CA PHE A 487 1.35 29.45 -11.72
C PHE A 487 0.22 28.55 -12.28
N PRO A 488 -0.28 28.81 -13.49
CA PRO A 488 -1.47 28.15 -14.01
C PRO A 488 -1.28 26.64 -14.17
N SER A 489 -2.28 25.84 -13.79
CA SER A 489 -2.22 24.37 -13.93
C SER A 489 -2.15 23.93 -15.39
N ARG A 490 -2.82 24.66 -16.29
CA ARG A 490 -2.72 24.51 -17.75
C ARG A 490 -1.94 25.68 -18.31
N PHE A 491 -0.83 25.42 -18.99
CA PHE A 491 0.04 26.43 -19.59
C PHE A 491 0.39 26.08 -21.04
N THR A 492 0.62 27.09 -21.88
CA THR A 492 1.02 26.90 -23.28
C THR A 492 2.53 27.06 -23.46
N LYS A 493 3.18 27.83 -22.59
CA LYS A 493 4.64 28.02 -22.57
C LYS A 493 5.18 27.72 -21.18
N ILE A 494 6.26 26.93 -21.11
CA ILE A 494 6.91 26.60 -19.84
C ILE A 494 7.48 27.85 -19.13
N THR A 495 7.73 28.94 -19.87
CA THR A 495 8.12 30.23 -19.30
C THR A 495 7.07 30.83 -18.37
N ASP A 496 5.79 30.44 -18.49
CA ASP A 496 4.72 30.92 -17.62
C ASP A 496 4.81 30.32 -16.20
N LYS A 497 5.66 29.30 -16.02
CA LYS A 497 5.93 28.61 -14.75
C LYS A 497 7.19 29.12 -14.05
N ILE A 498 8.06 29.85 -14.74
CA ILE A 498 9.36 30.31 -14.25
C ILE A 498 9.30 31.83 -14.08
N HIS A 499 9.39 32.31 -12.84
CA HIS A 499 9.37 33.74 -12.55
C HIS A 499 10.66 34.21 -11.89
N ASP A 500 11.01 35.48 -12.08
CA ASP A 500 11.89 36.22 -11.17
C ASP A 500 11.03 37.16 -10.30
N SER A 501 11.64 37.89 -9.37
CA SER A 501 10.87 38.82 -8.51
C SER A 501 10.11 39.90 -9.31
N ARG A 502 10.66 40.35 -10.45
CA ARG A 502 10.03 41.40 -11.27
C ARG A 502 8.86 40.84 -12.09
N SER A 503 9.04 39.69 -12.71
CA SER A 503 8.04 39.00 -13.52
C SER A 503 6.90 38.48 -12.66
N LEU A 504 7.19 37.97 -11.46
CA LEU A 504 6.19 37.55 -10.48
C LEU A 504 5.28 38.73 -10.13
N ARG A 505 5.87 39.85 -9.74
CA ARG A 505 5.11 41.06 -9.38
C ARG A 505 4.29 41.58 -10.54
N LYS A 506 4.86 41.63 -11.75
CA LYS A 506 4.12 41.99 -12.97
C LYS A 506 2.91 41.05 -13.19
N LYS A 507 3.10 39.74 -13.01
CA LYS A 507 2.02 38.75 -13.22
C LYS A 507 0.90 38.86 -12.18
N ILE A 508 1.25 39.23 -10.95
CA ILE A 508 0.28 39.53 -9.89
C ILE A 508 -0.57 40.75 -10.28
N PHE A 509 0.06 41.84 -10.75
CA PHE A 509 -0.68 43.03 -11.20
C PHE A 509 -1.59 42.75 -12.40
N GLU A 510 -1.13 41.97 -13.37
CA GLU A 510 -1.95 41.56 -14.53
C GLU A 510 -3.22 40.78 -14.13
N ASN A 511 -3.21 40.12 -12.97
CA ASN A 511 -4.32 39.28 -12.49
C ASN A 511 -4.94 39.78 -11.19
N LEU A 512 -4.65 41.03 -10.79
CA LEU A 512 -4.95 41.52 -9.44
C LEU A 512 -6.45 41.49 -9.14
N ASP A 513 -7.28 41.93 -10.09
CA ASP A 513 -8.73 41.93 -9.95
C ASP A 513 -9.31 40.52 -9.87
N ASN A 514 -8.76 39.59 -10.67
CA ASN A 514 -9.19 38.19 -10.66
C ASN A 514 -8.83 37.50 -9.33
N ILE A 515 -7.64 37.77 -8.80
CA ILE A 515 -7.19 37.22 -7.51
C ILE A 515 -8.01 37.84 -6.37
N ARG A 516 -8.23 39.16 -6.39
CA ARG A 516 -9.05 39.88 -5.41
C ARG A 516 -10.49 39.35 -5.35
N ASN A 517 -11.08 39.03 -6.50
CA ASN A 517 -12.45 38.50 -6.57
C ASN A 517 -12.57 37.05 -6.08
N ASN A 518 -11.51 36.25 -6.22
CA ASN A 518 -11.48 34.85 -5.77
C ASN A 518 -11.07 34.68 -4.30
N VAL A 519 -10.36 35.65 -3.71
CA VAL A 519 -9.89 35.59 -2.32
C VAL A 519 -10.74 36.48 -1.43
N ALA A 520 -11.65 35.88 -0.64
CA ALA A 520 -12.56 36.61 0.24
C ALA A 520 -11.85 37.60 1.20
N HIS A 521 -10.63 37.29 1.62
CA HIS A 521 -9.82 38.13 2.51
C HIS A 521 -9.22 39.39 1.86
N LEU A 522 -9.25 39.50 0.52
CA LEU A 522 -8.69 40.63 -0.23
C LEU A 522 -9.77 41.57 -0.80
N LYS A 523 -11.05 41.16 -0.80
CA LYS A 523 -12.18 41.96 -1.35
C LYS A 523 -12.40 43.32 -0.68
N GLY A 524 -11.99 43.47 0.58
CA GLY A 524 -12.18 44.71 1.34
C GLY A 524 -11.04 45.73 1.24
N GLU A 525 -9.90 45.38 0.63
CA GLU A 525 -8.71 46.24 0.54
C GLU A 525 -8.67 46.97 -0.81
N LYS A 526 -8.72 48.31 -0.76
CA LYS A 526 -8.79 49.18 -1.94
C LYS A 526 -7.43 49.58 -2.49
N ASP A 527 -6.37 49.42 -1.69
CA ASP A 527 -5.00 49.70 -2.10
C ASP A 527 -4.42 48.52 -2.90
N ASP A 528 -4.26 48.72 -4.21
CA ASP A 528 -3.74 47.71 -5.13
C ASP A 528 -2.29 47.31 -4.80
N ASP A 529 -1.44 48.25 -4.36
CA ASP A 529 -0.04 47.96 -4.02
C ASP A 529 0.05 47.09 -2.76
N LYS A 530 -0.82 47.36 -1.78
CA LYS A 530 -0.92 46.58 -0.55
C LYS A 530 -1.49 45.18 -0.80
N VAL A 531 -2.47 45.06 -1.71
CA VAL A 531 -3.00 43.76 -2.15
C VAL A 531 -1.92 42.96 -2.88
N ALA A 532 -1.22 43.58 -3.84
CA ALA A 532 -0.14 42.94 -4.59
C ALA A 532 0.98 42.45 -3.67
N SER A 533 1.42 43.28 -2.71
CA SER A 533 2.47 42.92 -1.74
C SER A 533 2.03 41.76 -0.83
N THR A 534 0.75 41.72 -0.44
CA THR A 534 0.20 40.63 0.37
C THR A 534 0.14 39.32 -0.42
N ILE A 535 -0.24 39.38 -1.69
CA ILE A 535 -0.25 38.23 -2.60
C ILE A 535 1.17 37.73 -2.84
N GLU A 536 2.11 38.63 -3.13
CA GLU A 536 3.52 38.32 -3.36
C GLU A 536 4.12 37.59 -2.15
N TYR A 537 3.92 38.13 -0.95
CA TYR A 537 4.36 37.48 0.29
C TYR A 537 3.76 36.07 0.45
N ALA A 538 2.46 35.90 0.17
CA ALA A 538 1.79 34.62 0.29
C ALA A 538 2.27 33.58 -0.74
N LEU A 539 2.49 33.99 -1.98
CA LEU A 539 3.00 33.12 -3.04
C LEU A 539 4.44 32.68 -2.77
N LEU A 540 5.29 33.57 -2.25
CA LEU A 540 6.67 33.22 -1.88
C LEU A 540 6.74 32.16 -0.77
N GLN A 541 5.78 32.11 0.15
CA GLN A 541 5.71 31.05 1.17
C GLN A 541 5.40 29.66 0.58
N ASN A 542 4.67 29.62 -0.55
CA ASN A 542 4.28 28.39 -1.24
C ASN A 542 5.14 28.09 -2.49
N SER A 543 6.22 28.85 -2.70
CA SER A 543 7.10 28.72 -3.86
C SER A 543 8.55 28.48 -3.43
N ALA A 544 9.27 27.71 -4.24
CA ALA A 544 10.71 27.57 -4.14
C ALA A 544 11.40 28.77 -4.78
N THR A 545 12.20 29.49 -3.99
CA THR A 545 13.10 30.54 -4.50
C THR A 545 14.51 29.97 -4.60
N ILE A 546 14.99 29.77 -5.83
CA ILE A 546 16.35 29.32 -6.12
C ILE A 546 17.22 30.56 -6.33
N ILE A 547 18.19 30.76 -5.44
CA ILE A 547 19.15 31.86 -5.52
C ILE A 547 20.37 31.37 -6.31
N ILE A 548 20.79 32.16 -7.29
CA ILE A 548 21.91 31.86 -8.17
C ILE A 548 23.14 32.61 -7.63
N PRO A 549 24.29 31.93 -7.45
CA PRO A 549 25.52 32.58 -6.99
C PRO A 549 25.90 33.80 -7.84
N ASP A 550 26.23 34.93 -7.21
CA ASP A 550 26.47 36.21 -7.88
C ASP A 550 27.60 36.14 -8.93
N ASP A 551 28.59 35.27 -8.74
CA ASP A 551 29.69 35.02 -9.68
C ASP A 551 29.24 34.29 -10.96
N LEU A 552 28.09 33.62 -10.90
CA LEU A 552 27.49 32.90 -12.02
C LEU A 552 26.43 33.70 -12.76
N VAL A 553 25.92 34.82 -12.23
CA VAL A 553 24.85 35.62 -12.83
C VAL A 553 25.42 36.55 -13.92
N PRO A 554 25.12 36.33 -15.21
CA PRO A 554 25.55 37.22 -16.28
C PRO A 554 24.76 38.53 -16.26
N GLN A 555 25.34 39.59 -16.84
CA GLN A 555 24.68 40.90 -16.91
C GLN A 555 23.35 40.79 -17.67
N GLY A 556 22.25 41.20 -17.03
CA GLY A 556 20.90 41.16 -17.60
C GLY A 556 20.10 39.88 -17.33
N MET A 557 20.68 38.88 -16.66
CA MET A 557 19.96 37.69 -16.17
C MET A 557 19.48 37.87 -14.73
N PRO A 558 18.39 37.21 -14.32
CA PRO A 558 17.91 37.28 -12.95
C PRO A 558 18.84 36.54 -11.99
N GLY A 559 19.06 37.09 -10.80
CA GLY A 559 19.85 36.44 -9.73
C GLY A 559 19.08 35.39 -8.94
N SER A 560 17.78 35.23 -9.21
CA SER A 560 16.95 34.20 -8.60
C SER A 560 15.80 33.80 -9.53
N ILE A 561 15.36 32.55 -9.40
CA ILE A 561 14.14 32.06 -10.04
C ILE A 561 13.18 31.52 -8.98
N ILE A 562 11.90 31.66 -9.26
CA ILE A 562 10.78 31.32 -8.38
C ILE A 562 9.90 30.33 -9.12
N LEU A 563 9.70 29.16 -8.50
CA LEU A 563 8.90 28.06 -9.01
C LEU A 563 7.89 27.63 -7.93
N SER A 564 6.67 27.22 -8.30
CA SER A 564 5.75 26.64 -7.31
C SER A 564 6.36 25.34 -6.73
N HIS A 565 6.15 25.10 -5.43
CA HIS A 565 6.53 23.81 -4.82
C HIS A 565 5.83 22.62 -5.49
N ASN A 566 4.61 22.81 -6.00
CA ASN A 566 3.85 21.76 -6.68
C ASN A 566 4.51 21.37 -8.01
N ASP A 567 4.91 22.37 -8.80
CA ASP A 567 5.62 22.19 -10.06
C ASP A 567 7.00 21.55 -9.84
N LEU A 568 7.73 21.99 -8.81
CA LEU A 568 9.02 21.41 -8.45
C LEU A 568 8.88 19.99 -7.89
N LYS A 569 7.73 19.60 -7.32
CA LYS A 569 7.48 18.24 -6.83
C LYS A 569 7.10 17.28 -7.96
N ALA A 570 6.46 17.77 -9.02
CA ALA A 570 6.03 16.96 -10.17
C ALA A 570 7.22 16.59 -11.09
N PRO A 571 7.58 15.30 -11.24
CA PRO A 571 8.71 14.90 -12.08
C PRO A 571 8.59 15.37 -13.54
N LEU A 572 7.41 15.20 -14.13
CA LEU A 572 7.14 15.60 -15.51
C LEU A 572 7.41 17.09 -15.77
N ILE A 573 6.98 17.96 -14.83
CA ILE A 573 7.15 19.42 -14.99
C ILE A 573 8.62 19.80 -14.77
N ARG A 574 9.32 19.18 -13.82
CA ARG A 574 10.76 19.38 -13.64
C ARG A 574 11.54 19.04 -14.91
N ASP A 575 11.23 17.91 -15.54
CA ASP A 575 11.91 17.47 -16.76
C ASP A 575 11.66 18.46 -17.91
N GLN A 576 10.43 18.95 -18.05
CA GLN A 576 10.08 19.98 -19.04
C GLN A 576 10.81 21.31 -18.80
N ILE A 577 10.95 21.74 -17.54
CA ILE A 577 11.71 22.95 -17.19
C ILE A 577 13.19 22.74 -17.50
N ALA A 578 13.77 21.60 -17.11
CA ALA A 578 15.17 21.29 -17.37
C ALA A 578 15.48 21.20 -18.87
N GLU A 579 14.60 20.58 -19.66
CA GLU A 579 14.71 20.53 -21.11
C GLU A 579 14.65 21.93 -21.76
N PHE A 580 13.73 22.79 -21.29
CA PHE A 580 13.69 24.18 -21.73
C PHE A 580 15.00 24.93 -21.44
N LEU A 581 15.55 24.78 -20.24
CA LEU A 581 16.82 25.39 -19.86
C LEU A 581 18.00 24.83 -20.67
N ARG A 582 17.99 23.54 -21.01
CA ARG A 582 18.98 22.93 -21.92
C ARG A 582 18.90 23.54 -23.32
N ASN A 583 17.69 23.73 -23.84
CA ASN A 583 17.49 24.36 -25.15
C ASN A 583 17.97 25.81 -25.16
N GLU A 584 17.74 26.58 -24.09
CA GLU A 584 18.30 27.92 -23.94
C GLU A 584 19.83 27.92 -23.81
N ALA A 585 20.41 26.96 -23.08
CA ALA A 585 21.85 26.78 -23.00
C ALA A 585 22.48 26.47 -24.36
N GLN A 586 21.85 25.59 -25.16
CA GLN A 586 22.32 25.24 -26.51
C GLN A 586 22.28 26.44 -27.46
N LYS A 587 21.23 27.25 -27.43
CA LYS A 587 21.15 28.50 -28.23
C LYS A 587 22.27 29.48 -27.89
N LYS A 588 22.82 29.40 -26.67
CA LYS A 588 23.86 30.29 -26.14
C LYS A 588 25.20 29.58 -25.91
N GLN A 589 25.43 28.46 -26.60
CA GLN A 589 26.60 27.58 -26.40
C GLN A 589 27.97 28.27 -26.52
N TYR A 590 28.05 29.41 -27.22
CA TYR A 590 29.29 30.17 -27.40
C TYR A 590 29.61 31.11 -26.23
N ASP A 591 28.66 31.40 -25.33
CA ASP A 591 28.89 32.21 -24.13
C ASP A 591 29.09 31.30 -22.91
N LYS A 592 30.36 31.16 -22.50
CA LYS A 592 30.76 30.33 -21.35
C LYS A 592 30.08 30.75 -20.04
N LYS A 593 29.74 32.04 -19.85
CA LYS A 593 29.07 32.49 -18.62
C LYS A 593 27.60 32.06 -18.63
N LEU A 594 26.90 32.24 -19.76
CA LEU A 594 25.51 31.79 -19.90
C LEU A 594 25.37 30.26 -19.81
N VAL A 595 26.30 29.50 -20.40
CA VAL A 595 26.27 28.03 -20.28
C VAL A 595 26.43 27.59 -18.82
N LYS A 596 27.33 28.21 -18.05
CA LYS A 596 27.47 27.93 -16.61
C LYS A 596 26.21 28.28 -15.83
N TYR A 597 25.60 29.44 -16.12
CA TYR A 597 24.35 29.89 -15.52
C TYR A 597 23.21 28.86 -15.72
N TYR A 598 22.96 28.46 -16.97
CA TYR A 598 21.91 27.47 -17.26
C TYR A 598 22.23 26.08 -16.70
N THR A 599 23.50 25.67 -16.71
CA THR A 599 23.93 24.38 -16.15
C THR A 599 23.69 24.33 -14.63
N PHE A 600 23.95 25.42 -13.92
CA PHE A 600 23.61 25.54 -12.49
C PHE A 600 22.11 25.34 -12.27
N LEU A 601 21.26 26.02 -13.05
CA LEU A 601 19.81 25.90 -12.94
C LEU A 601 19.31 24.48 -13.25
N ILE A 602 19.81 23.85 -14.31
CA ILE A 602 19.45 22.47 -14.68
C ILE A 602 19.81 21.51 -13.54
N ASN A 603 21.05 21.56 -13.04
CA ASN A 603 21.48 20.70 -11.93
C ASN A 603 20.65 20.95 -10.66
N THR A 604 20.31 22.21 -10.39
CA THR A 604 19.51 22.57 -9.23
C THR A 604 18.10 22.00 -9.33
N ILE A 605 17.48 22.04 -10.50
CA ILE A 605 16.10 21.56 -10.73
C ILE A 605 16.04 20.03 -10.83
N GLU A 606 17.04 19.37 -11.42
CA GLU A 606 17.02 17.91 -11.60
C GLU A 606 17.53 17.16 -10.37
N VAL A 607 18.61 17.66 -9.76
CA VAL A 607 19.35 16.94 -8.73
C VAL A 607 19.11 17.53 -7.35
N GLU A 608 19.17 18.86 -7.20
CA GLU A 608 19.16 19.51 -5.88
C GLU A 608 17.79 20.05 -5.43
N TYR A 609 16.73 19.82 -6.21
CA TYR A 609 15.42 20.43 -5.99
C TYR A 609 14.82 20.13 -4.61
N TYR A 610 15.17 18.98 -4.03
CA TYR A 610 14.71 18.56 -2.71
C TYR A 610 15.14 19.53 -1.60
N LYS A 611 16.22 20.31 -1.78
CA LYS A 611 16.66 21.35 -0.85
C LYS A 611 15.64 22.49 -0.73
N TYR A 612 14.84 22.69 -1.77
CA TYR A 612 13.87 23.78 -1.91
C TYR A 612 12.43 23.33 -1.67
N LEU A 613 12.21 22.06 -1.34
CA LEU A 613 10.89 21.56 -0.93
C LEU A 613 10.75 21.67 0.59
N PRO A 614 9.55 21.97 1.12
CA PRO A 614 9.32 22.02 2.55
C PRO A 614 9.69 20.68 3.20
N SER A 615 10.65 20.71 4.13
CA SER A 615 11.17 19.53 4.82
C SER A 615 10.04 18.80 5.55
N ARG A 616 9.76 17.54 5.17
CA ARG A 616 9.08 16.58 6.04
C ARG A 616 10.01 16.29 7.21
N LYS A 617 10.11 17.19 8.19
CA LYS A 617 10.65 16.82 9.50
C LYS A 617 9.76 15.70 10.03
N LYS A 618 10.29 14.48 9.98
CA LYS A 618 9.76 13.28 10.65
C LYS A 618 9.39 13.69 12.08
N LYS A 619 8.11 13.59 12.40
CA LYS A 619 7.66 13.40 13.77
C LYS A 619 7.44 11.91 13.94
#